data_AF-A0A1Q7E4X4-F1
#
_entry.id   AF-A0A1Q7E4X4-F1
#
_cell.length_a   1.000
_cell.length_b   1.000
_cell.length_c   1.000
_cell.angle_alpha   90.00
_cell.angle_beta   90.00
_cell.angle_gamma   90.00
#
_symmetry.space_group_name_H-M   'P 1'
#
loop_
_entity.id
_entity.type
_entity.pdbx_description
1 polymer ?
#
loop_
_entity_poly.entity_id
_entity_poly.type
_entity_poly.pdbx_seq_one_letter_code
_entity_poly.pdbx_strand_id
1 'polypeptide(L)'
;MLQLVSPERRRQPDRRLGPERRSTLDRRVRSRPARSAESPGEHLRNALQLLTHLNETGELSADLRADLAAVWKRTRQALSQLEGRRERT
;
A
#
# COMPACT_ATOMS: atom_id res chain seq x y z
N MET A 1 38.82 -25.18 -11.48
CA MET A 1 39.15 -24.02 -10.61
C MET A 1 38.03 -23.85 -9.60
N LEU A 2 38.31 -24.01 -8.31
CA LEU A 2 37.34 -23.86 -7.22
C LEU A 2 38.01 -23.04 -6.13
N GLN A 3 37.37 -21.94 -5.70
CA GLN A 3 37.23 -21.61 -4.28
C GLN A 3 36.34 -20.37 -4.11
N LEU A 4 35.20 -20.55 -3.43
CA LEU A 4 34.39 -19.48 -2.88
C LEU A 4 35.21 -18.71 -1.85
N VAL A 5 35.36 -17.40 -2.03
CA VAL A 5 35.92 -16.50 -1.01
C VAL A 5 34.77 -15.94 -0.17
N SER A 6 34.95 -16.02 1.15
CA SER A 6 33.98 -15.77 2.21
C SER A 6 33.53 -14.30 2.32
N PRO A 7 32.29 -14.01 2.77
CA PRO A 7 31.87 -12.65 3.05
C PRO A 7 32.53 -12.14 4.34
N GLU A 8 33.26 -11.03 4.25
CA GLU A 8 33.80 -10.31 5.40
C GLU A 8 32.78 -10.08 6.52
N ARG A 9 33.15 -10.60 7.69
CA ARG A 9 32.79 -10.19 9.06
C ARG A 9 31.86 -8.98 9.17
N ARG A 10 30.55 -9.24 9.27
CA ARG A 10 29.64 -8.33 9.99
C ARG A 10 30.03 -8.34 11.46
N ARG A 11 30.69 -7.27 11.92
CA ARG A 11 30.92 -7.01 13.35
C ARG A 11 29.57 -7.06 14.07
N GLN A 12 29.39 -8.12 14.85
CA GLN A 12 28.28 -8.29 15.76
C GLN A 12 28.34 -7.14 16.79
N PRO A 13 27.32 -6.29 16.92
CA PRO A 13 27.36 -5.22 17.92
C PRO A 13 27.30 -5.82 19.32
N ASP A 14 28.25 -5.38 20.15
CA ASP A 14 28.42 -5.78 21.53
C ASP A 14 27.13 -5.54 22.34
N ARG A 15 26.67 -6.56 23.07
CA ARG A 15 25.38 -6.56 23.78
C ARG A 15 25.42 -5.76 25.09
N ARG A 16 26.50 -5.03 25.39
CA ARG A 16 26.76 -4.45 26.71
C ARG A 16 26.89 -2.93 26.76
N LEU A 17 26.08 -2.19 26.00
CA LEU A 17 26.00 -0.72 26.16
C LEU A 17 24.54 -0.23 26.09
N GLY A 18 23.95 -0.09 27.29
CA GLY A 18 23.05 1.00 27.70
C GLY A 18 21.68 1.16 27.01
N PRO A 19 20.60 1.46 27.76
CA PRO A 19 19.25 1.71 27.22
C PRO A 19 19.16 2.96 26.31
N GLU A 20 20.21 3.80 26.25
CA GLU A 20 20.20 5.07 25.52
C GLU A 20 20.16 4.93 23.99
N ARG A 21 20.71 3.84 23.41
CA ARG A 21 20.64 3.62 21.95
C ARG A 21 19.29 3.07 21.47
N ARG A 22 18.49 2.46 22.36
CA ARG A 22 17.09 2.11 22.03
C ARG A 22 16.23 3.34 21.83
N SER A 23 16.55 4.46 22.49
CA SER A 23 15.72 5.67 22.44
C SER A 23 15.73 6.37 21.07
N THR A 24 16.77 6.22 20.25
CA THR A 24 16.82 6.81 18.90
C THR A 24 16.16 5.92 17.85
N LEU A 25 16.22 4.59 18.01
CA LEU A 25 15.52 3.65 17.14
C LEU A 25 14.00 3.68 17.39
N ASP A 26 13.58 3.72 18.66
CA ASP A 26 12.16 3.85 19.05
C ASP A 26 11.57 5.18 18.56
N ARG A 27 12.32 6.30 18.66
CA ARG A 27 11.92 7.57 18.03
C ARG A 27 11.77 7.46 16.53
N ARG A 28 12.67 6.79 15.80
CA ARG A 28 12.53 6.65 14.33
C ARG A 28 11.32 5.81 13.93
N VAL A 29 10.96 4.81 14.74
CA VAL A 29 9.74 4.01 14.53
C VAL A 29 8.49 4.84 14.83
N ARG A 30 8.49 5.69 15.87
CA ARG A 30 7.36 6.56 16.22
C ARG A 30 7.24 7.83 15.38
N SER A 31 8.36 8.35 14.84
CA SER A 31 8.42 9.62 14.10
C SER A 31 8.42 9.45 12.59
N ARG A 32 8.37 8.22 12.06
CA ARG A 32 7.98 8.04 10.67
C ARG A 32 6.46 8.18 10.65
N PRO A 33 5.88 9.29 10.12
CA PRO A 33 4.45 9.25 9.81
C PRO A 33 4.26 8.00 8.97
N ALA A 34 3.38 7.09 9.42
CA ALA A 34 2.95 6.00 8.56
C ALA A 34 2.62 6.68 7.23
N ARG A 35 3.29 6.27 6.13
CA ARG A 35 2.89 6.70 4.77
C ARG A 35 1.38 6.68 4.79
N SER A 36 0.77 7.87 4.70
CA SER A 36 -0.62 8.08 5.05
C SER A 36 -1.42 6.92 4.49
N ALA A 37 -1.89 6.03 5.36
CA ALA A 37 -2.60 4.85 4.90
C ALA A 37 -3.78 5.41 4.12
N GLU A 38 -3.89 5.06 2.83
CA GLU A 38 -4.99 5.54 1.98
C GLU A 38 -6.28 5.35 2.76
N SER A 39 -7.06 6.42 2.90
CA SER A 39 -8.40 6.26 3.47
C SER A 39 -9.18 5.32 2.56
N PRO A 40 -10.16 4.56 3.08
CA PRO A 40 -10.92 3.64 2.25
C PRO A 40 -11.59 4.33 1.05
N GLY A 41 -11.90 5.63 1.14
CA GLY A 41 -12.42 6.42 0.02
C GLY A 41 -11.37 6.75 -1.03
N GLU A 42 -10.15 7.09 -0.61
CA GLU A 42 -9.01 7.28 -1.53
C GLU A 42 -8.69 5.98 -2.27
N HIS A 43 -8.71 4.84 -1.57
CA HIS A 43 -8.48 3.54 -2.19
C HIS A 43 -9.52 3.22 -3.28
N LEU A 44 -10.80 3.50 -3.02
CA LEU A 44 -11.88 3.30 -3.99
C LEU A 44 -11.78 4.27 -5.19
N ARG A 45 -11.35 5.52 -4.99
CA ARG A 45 -11.12 6.46 -6.10
C ARG A 45 -9.94 6.03 -6.96
N ASN A 46 -8.84 5.61 -6.33
CA ASN A 46 -7.67 5.07 -7.04
C ASN A 46 -8.05 3.82 -7.84
N ALA A 47 -8.85 2.91 -7.27
CA ALA A 47 -9.37 1.75 -7.97
C ALA A 47 -10.21 2.15 -9.20
N LEU A 48 -11.11 3.13 -9.07
CA LEU A 48 -11.90 3.62 -10.20
C LEU A 48 -11.00 4.19 -11.32
N GLN A 49 -9.95 4.95 -10.99
CA GLN A 49 -9.01 5.45 -11.99
C GLN A 49 -8.34 4.32 -12.79
N LEU A 50 -7.88 3.27 -12.10
CA LEU A 50 -7.28 2.09 -12.74
C LEU A 50 -8.27 1.36 -13.65
N LEU A 51 -9.53 1.22 -13.21
CA LEU A 51 -10.59 0.61 -14.02
C LEU A 51 -10.90 1.42 -15.28
N THR A 52 -10.80 2.76 -15.22
CA THR A 52 -10.99 3.63 -16.41
C THR A 52 -9.92 3.32 -17.43
N HIS A 53 -8.67 3.27 -16.97
CA HIS A 53 -7.52 3.03 -17.82
C HIS A 53 -7.62 1.64 -18.50
N LEU A 54 -8.05 0.62 -17.76
CA LEU A 54 -8.32 -0.71 -18.34
C LEU A 54 -9.42 -0.66 -19.41
N ASN A 55 -10.47 0.13 -19.22
CA ASN A 55 -11.51 0.29 -20.24
C ASN A 55 -10.97 0.98 -21.51
N GLU A 56 -10.07 1.96 -21.34
CA GLU A 56 -9.47 2.73 -22.43
C GLU A 56 -8.49 1.91 -23.28
N THR A 57 -7.82 0.90 -22.69
CA THR A 57 -6.89 0.03 -23.45
C THR A 57 -7.56 -0.78 -24.56
N GLY A 58 -8.89 -0.94 -24.56
CA GLY A 58 -9.65 -1.53 -25.68
C GLY A 58 -9.48 -3.04 -25.90
N GLU A 59 -8.58 -3.70 -25.19
CA GLU A 59 -8.23 -5.13 -25.38
C GLU A 59 -9.20 -6.13 -24.73
N LEU A 60 -10.31 -5.67 -24.17
CA LEU A 60 -11.23 -6.53 -23.44
C LEU A 60 -12.21 -7.26 -24.37
N SER A 61 -12.59 -8.49 -24.03
CA SER A 61 -13.72 -9.16 -24.68
C SER A 61 -15.06 -8.51 -24.28
N ALA A 62 -16.15 -8.86 -24.96
CA ALA A 62 -17.48 -8.34 -24.61
C ALA A 62 -17.91 -8.72 -23.18
N ASP A 63 -17.63 -9.97 -22.77
CA ASP A 63 -17.93 -10.47 -21.42
C ASP A 63 -17.10 -9.72 -20.37
N LEU A 64 -15.80 -9.55 -20.61
CA LEU A 64 -14.91 -8.81 -19.70
C LEU A 64 -15.29 -7.34 -19.60
N ARG A 65 -15.82 -6.72 -20.67
CA ARG A 65 -16.37 -5.36 -20.61
C ARG A 65 -17.63 -5.29 -19.74
N ALA A 66 -18.51 -6.29 -19.83
CA ALA A 66 -19.70 -6.36 -18.98
C ALA A 66 -19.32 -6.52 -17.50
N ASP A 67 -18.36 -7.39 -17.21
CA ASP A 67 -17.82 -7.56 -15.86
C ASP A 67 -17.15 -6.28 -15.35
N LEU A 68 -16.35 -5.60 -16.18
CA LEU A 68 -15.72 -4.32 -15.84
C LEU A 68 -16.76 -3.25 -15.50
N ALA A 69 -17.82 -3.13 -16.31
CA ALA A 69 -18.92 -2.21 -16.03
C ALA A 69 -19.62 -2.55 -14.70
N ALA A 70 -19.76 -3.84 -14.40
CA ALA A 70 -20.38 -4.32 -13.17
C ALA A 70 -19.49 -4.04 -11.94
N VAL A 71 -18.17 -4.16 -12.06
CA VAL A 71 -17.20 -3.77 -11.02
C VAL A 71 -17.24 -2.26 -10.80
N TRP A 72 -17.17 -1.48 -11.88
CA TRP A 72 -17.24 -0.02 -11.83
C TRP A 72 -18.47 0.49 -11.05
N LYS A 73 -19.65 -0.07 -11.35
CA LYS A 73 -20.90 0.27 -10.67
C LYS A 73 -20.83 -0.01 -9.17
N ARG A 74 -20.32 -1.17 -8.78
CA ARG A 74 -20.21 -1.58 -7.36
C ARG A 74 -19.20 -0.72 -6.60
N THR A 75 -18.05 -0.41 -7.20
CA THR A 75 -17.02 0.44 -6.58
C THR A 75 -17.52 1.86 -6.36
N ARG A 76 -18.24 2.45 -7.33
CA ARG A 76 -18.89 3.76 -7.16
C ARG A 76 -19.93 3.75 -6.05
N GLN A 77 -20.73 2.70 -5.97
CA GLN A 77 -21.72 2.56 -4.90
C GLN A 77 -21.06 2.48 -3.52
N ALA A 78 -19.99 1.68 -3.38
CA ALA A 78 -19.23 1.58 -2.14
C ALA A 78 -18.62 2.93 -1.73
N LEU A 79 -18.08 3.70 -2.69
CA LEU A 79 -17.54 5.03 -2.43
C LEU A 79 -18.61 5.98 -1.93
N SER A 80 -19.76 6.04 -2.60
CA SER A 80 -20.88 6.90 -2.19
C SER A 80 -21.41 6.55 -0.78
N GLN A 81 -21.49 5.25 -0.43
CA GLN A 81 -21.88 4.83 0.91
C GLN A 81 -20.87 5.26 1.97
N LEU A 82 -19.58 5.21 1.65
CA LEU A 82 -18.51 5.58 2.57
C LEU A 82 -18.44 7.10 2.77
N GLU A 83 -18.54 7.87 1.69
CA GLU A 83 -18.56 9.34 1.73
C GLU A 83 -19.80 9.83 2.50
N GLY A 84 -20.98 9.28 2.22
CA GLY A 84 -22.19 9.63 2.95
C GLY A 84 -22.19 9.22 4.43
N ARG A 85 -21.39 8.22 4.83
CA ARG A 85 -21.17 7.90 6.26
C ARG A 85 -20.27 8.92 6.93
N ARG A 86 -19.23 9.39 6.23
CA ARG A 86 -18.26 10.36 6.73
C ARG A 86 -18.87 11.75 6.95
N GLU A 87 -19.88 12.12 6.17
CA GLU A 87 -20.62 13.38 6.35
C GLU A 87 -21.58 13.39 7.56
N ARG A 88 -21.90 12.21 8.12
CA ARG A 88 -22.85 12.05 9.23
C ARG A 88 -22.18 11.92 10.61
N THR A 89 -20.86 11.87 10.66
CA THR A 89 -20.03 11.73 11.88
C THR A 89 -19.25 13.00 12.11
#